data_AF-A0A1I7D7X8-F1
#
_entry.id   AF-A0A1I7D7X8-F1
#
_cell.length_a   1.000
_cell.length_b   1.000
_cell.length_c   1.000
_cell.angle_alpha   90.00
_cell.angle_beta   90.00
_cell.angle_gamma   90.00
#
_symmetry.space_group_name_H-M   'P 1'
#
loop_
_entity.id
_entity.type
_entity.pdbx_description
1 polymer ?
#
loop_
_entity_poly.entity_id
_entity_poly.type
_entity_poly.pdbx_seq_one_letter_code
_entity_poly.pdbx_strand_id
1 'polypeptide(L)'
;MPQRQKTNEILSPELVKILKIFGLISIGLVLLLSFFNTKRANNSGEDLTFRMTSSSRLYFLNVKAIKYDRESRSDAGMILFRHSSRAAEENEPTLNLVLILNNPKDEAYLYLEPVRLDWPLEIRATLGENQQEFLLENGNNMELLSYVRKLEPWIAKDANFEIKTDSTWISIWAEPKEKEALKTTLEDYFRLINERE
;
A
#
# COMPACT_ATOMS: atom_id res chain seq x y z
N MET A 1 23.69 -69.85 43.14
CA MET A 1 22.99 -69.66 41.86
C MET A 1 22.73 -68.17 41.66
N PRO A 2 23.19 -67.54 40.56
CA PRO A 2 22.92 -66.12 40.33
C PRO A 2 21.56 -65.93 39.66
N GLN A 3 20.74 -65.02 40.20
CA GLN A 3 19.49 -64.58 39.58
C GLN A 3 19.80 -63.77 38.31
N ARG A 4 19.20 -64.19 37.19
CA ARG A 4 19.29 -63.50 35.90
C ARG A 4 18.46 -62.23 35.97
N GLN A 5 19.08 -61.05 35.91
CA GLN A 5 18.40 -59.76 35.80
C GLN A 5 17.56 -59.72 34.52
N LYS A 6 16.25 -59.43 34.64
CA LYS A 6 15.38 -59.12 33.49
C LYS A 6 15.85 -57.79 32.90
N THR A 7 16.22 -57.80 31.62
CA THR A 7 16.47 -56.60 30.82
C THR A 7 15.21 -55.73 30.83
N ASN A 8 15.30 -54.53 31.39
CA ASN A 8 14.26 -53.51 31.25
C ASN A 8 14.02 -53.27 29.76
N GLU A 9 12.82 -53.53 29.26
CA GLU A 9 12.45 -53.22 27.88
C GLU A 9 12.38 -51.70 27.74
N ILE A 10 13.45 -51.12 27.19
CA ILE A 10 13.65 -49.67 27.00
C ILE A 10 12.59 -49.07 26.05
N LEU A 11 11.85 -49.91 25.29
CA LEU A 11 10.83 -49.52 24.33
C LEU A 11 9.50 -50.22 24.66
N SER A 12 8.84 -49.79 25.73
CA SER A 12 7.49 -50.28 26.01
C SER A 12 6.53 -49.94 24.86
N PRO A 13 5.51 -50.77 24.59
CA PRO A 13 4.52 -50.50 23.54
C PRO A 13 3.83 -49.13 23.68
N GLU A 14 3.65 -48.68 24.93
CA GLU A 14 3.10 -47.36 25.25
C GLU A 14 4.03 -46.22 24.83
N LEU A 15 5.34 -46.35 25.08
CA LEU A 15 6.34 -45.36 24.68
C LEU A 15 6.41 -45.23 23.15
N VAL A 16 6.34 -46.36 22.43
CA VAL A 16 6.32 -46.36 20.95
C VAL A 16 5.07 -45.66 20.41
N LYS A 17 3.92 -45.83 21.06
CA LYS A 17 2.67 -45.16 20.68
C LYS A 17 2.77 -43.64 20.87
N ILE A 18 3.32 -43.20 22.00
CA ILE A 18 3.55 -41.77 22.29
C ILE A 18 4.53 -41.16 21.27
N LEU A 19 5.63 -41.86 20.97
CA LEU A 19 6.64 -41.38 20.01
C LEU A 19 6.05 -41.18 18.60
N LYS A 20 5.19 -42.11 18.16
CA LYS A 20 4.50 -42.01 16.86
C LYS A 20 3.55 -40.81 16.80
N ILE A 21 2.76 -40.61 17.86
CA ILE A 21 1.84 -39.46 17.96
C ILE A 21 2.63 -38.16 17.94
N PHE A 22 3.69 -38.06 18.75
CA PHE A 22 4.53 -36.88 18.82
C PHE A 22 5.23 -36.58 17.48
N GLY A 23 5.76 -37.61 16.82
CA GLY A 23 6.38 -37.48 15.50
C GLY A 23 5.38 -37.00 14.44
N LEU A 24 4.18 -37.57 14.40
CA LEU A 24 3.12 -37.15 13.47
C LEU A 24 2.69 -35.70 13.71
N ILE A 25 2.51 -35.30 14.97
CA ILE A 25 2.15 -33.92 15.32
C ILE A 25 3.28 -32.96 14.93
N SER A 26 4.54 -33.33 15.19
CA SER A 26 5.70 -32.49 14.86
C SER A 26 5.84 -32.30 13.35
N ILE A 27 5.69 -33.37 12.55
CA ILE A 27 5.73 -33.29 11.09
C ILE A 27 4.54 -32.45 10.57
N GLY A 28 3.33 -32.69 11.10
CA GLY A 28 2.15 -31.91 10.75
C GLY A 28 2.31 -30.42 11.04
N LEU A 29 2.91 -30.08 12.17
CA LEU A 29 3.19 -28.70 12.55
C LEU A 29 4.22 -28.05 11.61
N VAL A 30 5.31 -28.75 11.29
CA VAL A 30 6.33 -28.24 10.35
C VAL A 30 5.72 -28.01 8.97
N LEU A 31 4.89 -28.93 8.48
CA LEU A 31 4.21 -28.78 7.20
C LEU A 31 3.23 -27.60 7.23
N LEU A 32 2.42 -27.46 8.28
CA LEU A 32 1.54 -26.30 8.45
C LEU A 32 2.32 -24.99 8.43
N LEU A 33 3.37 -24.88 9.26
CA LEU A 33 4.19 -23.67 9.34
C LEU A 33 4.95 -23.38 8.04
N SER A 34 5.28 -24.39 7.25
CA SER A 34 5.92 -24.22 5.92
C SER A 34 5.03 -23.46 4.94
N PHE A 35 3.70 -23.53 5.08
CA PHE A 35 2.78 -22.75 4.24
C PHE A 35 2.60 -21.30 4.73
N PHE A 36 2.98 -20.98 5.97
CA PHE A 36 2.85 -19.63 6.56
C PHE A 36 4.14 -18.80 6.52
N ASN A 37 5.14 -19.18 5.72
CA ASN A 37 6.45 -18.51 5.67
C ASN A 37 6.50 -17.25 4.77
N THR A 38 5.36 -16.69 4.36
CA THR A 38 5.33 -15.54 3.45
C THR A 38 5.55 -14.19 4.15
N LYS A 39 5.41 -14.10 5.49
CA LYS A 39 5.56 -12.84 6.23
C LYS A 39 6.61 -12.99 7.34
N ARG A 40 7.86 -12.62 7.04
CA ARG A 40 8.92 -12.51 8.07
C ARG A 40 8.61 -11.34 8.99
N ALA A 41 8.64 -11.58 10.31
CA ALA A 41 8.64 -10.49 11.28
C ALA A 41 9.89 -9.63 11.08
N ASN A 42 9.70 -8.33 10.82
CA ASN A 42 10.81 -7.39 10.73
C ASN A 42 11.20 -6.93 12.13
N ASN A 43 12.37 -7.33 12.60
CA ASN A 43 12.93 -6.94 13.90
C ASN A 43 14.03 -5.85 13.74
N SER A 44 14.19 -5.24 12.56
CA SER A 44 15.24 -4.23 12.32
C SER A 44 14.94 -2.87 12.94
N GLY A 45 13.68 -2.60 13.30
CA GLY A 45 13.22 -1.28 13.74
C GLY A 45 13.12 -0.24 12.61
N GLU A 46 13.33 -0.66 11.36
CA GLU A 46 13.24 0.19 10.17
C GLU A 46 11.77 0.40 9.77
N ASP A 47 11.39 1.65 9.52
CA ASP A 47 10.07 2.00 9.01
C ASP A 47 9.95 1.59 7.54
N LEU A 48 9.21 0.52 7.29
CA LEU A 48 9.00 -0.02 5.93
C LEU A 48 7.76 0.55 5.25
N THR A 49 7.08 1.54 5.84
CA THR A 49 5.79 2.05 5.34
C THR A 49 5.88 2.52 3.89
N PHE A 50 7.00 3.13 3.50
CA PHE A 50 7.19 3.66 2.13
C PHE A 50 8.14 2.79 1.29
N ARG A 51 8.57 1.63 1.81
CA ARG A 51 9.64 0.84 1.21
C ARG A 51 9.17 0.21 -0.10
N MET A 52 9.91 0.50 -1.16
CA MET A 52 9.76 -0.14 -2.46
C MET A 52 10.79 -1.26 -2.61
N THR A 53 10.36 -2.40 -3.16
CA THR A 53 11.26 -3.50 -3.51
C THR A 53 11.84 -3.28 -4.91
N SER A 54 13.02 -3.84 -5.20
CA SER A 54 13.58 -3.77 -6.56
C SER A 54 12.64 -4.36 -7.62
N SER A 55 11.89 -5.41 -7.27
CA SER A 55 10.91 -6.05 -8.15
C SER A 55 9.70 -5.16 -8.42
N SER A 56 9.08 -4.57 -7.39
CA SER A 56 7.95 -3.65 -7.56
C SER A 56 8.36 -2.40 -8.35
N ARG A 57 9.55 -1.85 -8.09
CA ARG A 57 10.13 -0.74 -8.87
C ARG A 57 10.25 -1.10 -10.35
N LEU A 58 10.92 -2.21 -10.66
CA LEU A 58 11.15 -2.63 -12.05
C LEU A 58 9.83 -2.92 -12.76
N TYR A 59 8.88 -3.56 -12.07
CA TYR A 59 7.55 -3.79 -12.62
C TYR A 59 6.85 -2.48 -12.95
N PHE A 60 6.81 -1.53 -12.01
CA PHE A 60 6.20 -0.23 -12.26
C PHE A 60 6.86 0.48 -13.44
N LEU A 61 8.20 0.62 -13.43
CA LEU A 61 8.93 1.34 -14.48
C LEU A 61 8.77 0.74 -15.87
N ASN A 62 8.66 -0.59 -15.98
CA ASN A 62 8.59 -1.27 -17.26
C ASN A 62 7.16 -1.51 -17.76
N VAL A 63 6.18 -1.59 -16.87
CA VAL A 63 4.80 -1.98 -17.21
C VAL A 63 3.80 -0.86 -16.97
N LYS A 64 3.83 -0.23 -15.79
CA LYS A 64 2.79 0.71 -15.37
C LYS A 64 3.12 2.16 -15.75
N ALA A 65 4.39 2.54 -15.72
CA ALA A 65 4.86 3.90 -15.94
C ALA A 65 4.51 4.49 -17.32
N ILE A 66 4.14 3.65 -18.31
CA ILE A 66 3.67 4.11 -19.62
C ILE A 66 2.38 4.94 -19.55
N LYS A 67 1.58 4.79 -18.48
CA LYS A 67 0.34 5.55 -18.26
C LYS A 67 0.57 6.93 -17.64
N TYR A 68 1.83 7.32 -17.41
CA TYR A 68 2.18 8.49 -16.62
C TYR A 68 3.11 9.42 -17.38
N ASP A 69 2.91 10.72 -17.18
CA ASP A 69 3.87 11.75 -17.51
C ASP A 69 4.97 11.74 -16.45
N ARG A 70 6.23 11.77 -16.90
CA ARG A 70 7.40 11.68 -16.03
C ARG A 70 8.11 13.03 -15.92
N GLU A 71 8.38 13.45 -14.69
CA GLU A 71 9.26 14.58 -14.39
C GLU A 71 10.44 14.10 -13.56
N SER A 72 11.67 14.40 -14.01
CA SER A 72 12.89 14.03 -13.29
C SER A 72 13.40 15.21 -12.46
N ARG A 73 13.58 14.99 -11.17
CA ARG A 73 14.17 15.94 -10.22
C ARG A 73 15.55 15.45 -9.82
N SER A 74 16.51 15.68 -10.72
CA SER A 74 17.91 15.24 -10.54
C SER A 74 18.58 15.88 -9.33
N ASP A 75 18.13 17.07 -8.94
CA ASP A 75 18.51 17.79 -7.73
C ASP A 75 18.15 17.01 -6.44
N ALA A 76 17.03 16.30 -6.45
CA ALA A 76 16.53 15.54 -5.30
C ALA A 76 16.71 14.01 -5.43
N GLY A 77 17.18 13.52 -6.58
CA GLY A 77 17.22 12.09 -6.89
C GLY A 77 15.83 11.46 -7.00
N MET A 78 14.80 12.27 -7.28
CA MET A 78 13.40 11.85 -7.31
C MET A 78 12.86 11.84 -8.74
N ILE A 79 11.88 10.97 -8.97
CA ILE A 79 11.11 10.93 -10.22
C ILE A 79 9.63 11.03 -9.87
N LEU A 80 8.96 12.01 -10.45
CA LEU A 80 7.54 12.26 -10.25
C LEU A 80 6.77 11.67 -11.44
N PHE A 81 5.66 11.01 -11.14
CA PHE A 81 4.76 10.42 -12.13
C PHE A 81 3.35 10.95 -11.90
N ARG A 82 2.80 11.60 -12.92
CA ARG A 82 1.42 12.10 -12.94
C ARG A 82 0.64 11.32 -13.97
N HIS A 83 -0.49 10.74 -13.62
CA HIS A 83 -1.24 9.91 -14.56
C HIS A 83 -1.66 10.76 -15.78
N SER A 84 -1.44 10.26 -17.00
CA SER A 84 -1.65 11.05 -18.22
C SER A 84 -3.13 11.34 -18.50
N SER A 85 -4.04 10.50 -17.98
CA SER A 85 -5.50 10.72 -18.06
C SER A 85 -6.09 11.62 -16.97
N ARG A 86 -5.27 12.30 -16.16
CA ARG A 86 -5.75 13.29 -15.17
C ARG A 86 -6.40 14.50 -15.88
N ALA A 87 -7.10 15.34 -15.11
CA ALA A 87 -7.46 16.68 -15.54
C ALA A 87 -6.19 17.45 -15.91
N ALA A 88 -5.85 17.48 -17.21
CA ALA A 88 -4.60 18.05 -17.71
C ALA A 88 -4.72 19.56 -17.97
N GLU A 89 -5.93 20.12 -17.82
CA GLU A 89 -6.15 21.54 -18.04
C GLU A 89 -5.57 22.34 -16.88
N GLU A 90 -4.37 22.89 -17.11
CA GLU A 90 -3.65 23.76 -16.16
C GLU A 90 -4.44 25.02 -15.76
N ASN A 91 -5.65 25.25 -16.27
CA ASN A 91 -6.45 26.45 -16.03
C ASN A 91 -7.55 26.26 -14.98
N GLU A 92 -7.93 25.03 -14.64
CA GLU A 92 -8.98 24.78 -13.65
C GLU A 92 -8.37 24.30 -12.32
N PRO A 93 -8.88 24.77 -11.17
CA PRO A 93 -8.39 24.29 -9.89
C PRO A 93 -8.72 22.81 -9.68
N THR A 94 -7.71 22.00 -9.37
CA THR A 94 -7.86 20.56 -9.21
C THR A 94 -6.79 19.98 -8.27
N LEU A 95 -6.92 18.71 -7.92
CA LEU A 95 -6.00 18.01 -7.04
C LEU A 95 -5.44 16.76 -7.73
N ASN A 96 -4.13 16.69 -7.92
CA ASN A 96 -3.49 15.55 -8.57
C ASN A 96 -2.91 14.57 -7.54
N LEU A 97 -3.02 13.28 -7.85
CA LEU A 97 -2.22 12.24 -7.20
C LEU A 97 -0.91 12.07 -7.96
N VAL A 98 0.21 12.36 -7.28
CA VAL A 98 1.56 12.26 -7.85
C VAL A 98 2.33 11.14 -7.15
N LEU A 99 2.78 10.16 -7.93
CA LEU A 99 3.69 9.14 -7.41
C LEU A 99 5.11 9.68 -7.45
N ILE A 100 5.80 9.62 -6.32
CA ILE A 100 7.17 10.07 -6.20
C ILE A 100 8.05 8.87 -5.88
N LEU A 101 8.97 8.53 -6.79
CA LEU A 101 10.00 7.53 -6.53
C LEU A 101 11.27 8.22 -6.02
N ASN A 102 11.66 7.91 -4.79
CA ASN A 102 12.90 8.32 -4.17
C ASN A 102 13.93 7.19 -4.28
N ASN A 103 14.62 7.14 -5.42
CA ASN A 103 15.53 6.05 -5.75
C ASN A 103 16.68 5.89 -4.73
N PRO A 104 17.33 6.96 -4.23
CA PRO A 104 18.38 6.82 -3.22
C PRO A 104 17.94 6.14 -1.92
N LYS A 105 16.66 6.23 -1.56
CA LYS A 105 16.10 5.62 -0.35
C LYS A 105 15.36 4.30 -0.60
N ASP A 106 15.19 3.90 -1.86
CA ASP A 106 14.24 2.88 -2.29
C ASP A 106 12.84 3.09 -1.68
N GLU A 107 12.36 4.33 -1.70
CA GLU A 107 11.05 4.69 -1.15
C GLU A 107 10.13 5.21 -2.26
N ALA A 108 8.84 4.98 -2.08
CA ALA A 108 7.80 5.58 -2.90
C ALA A 108 6.84 6.37 -2.00
N TYR A 109 6.46 7.57 -2.44
CA TYR A 109 5.48 8.39 -1.75
C TYR A 109 4.34 8.75 -2.69
N LEU A 110 3.20 9.08 -2.10
CA LEU A 110 2.06 9.62 -2.79
C LEU A 110 1.84 11.05 -2.31
N TYR A 111 1.91 12.00 -3.23
CA TYR A 111 1.73 13.41 -2.95
C TYR A 111 0.40 13.90 -3.53
N LEU A 112 -0.29 14.74 -2.76
CA LEU A 112 -1.49 15.44 -3.16
C LEU A 112 -1.04 16.80 -3.70
N GLU A 113 -0.97 16.95 -5.02
CA GLU A 113 -0.50 18.16 -5.69
C GLU A 113 -1.69 19.08 -6.00
N PRO A 114 -1.88 20.18 -5.25
CA PRO A 114 -2.86 21.19 -5.62
C PRO A 114 -2.44 21.90 -6.91
N VAL A 115 -3.40 22.08 -7.82
CA VAL A 115 -3.26 22.90 -9.03
C VAL A 115 -4.17 24.10 -8.87
N ARG A 116 -3.62 25.32 -8.82
CA ARG A 116 -4.35 26.57 -8.56
C ARG A 116 -5.20 26.54 -7.28
N LEU A 117 -4.72 25.84 -6.28
CA LEU A 117 -5.29 25.76 -4.95
C LEU A 117 -4.18 26.01 -3.95
N ASP A 118 -4.53 26.64 -2.84
CA ASP A 118 -3.62 26.83 -1.72
C ASP A 118 -4.04 25.95 -0.55
N TRP A 119 -3.06 25.48 0.21
CA TRP A 119 -3.31 24.76 1.45
C TRP A 119 -3.87 25.71 2.53
N PRO A 120 -4.73 25.23 3.44
CA PRO A 120 -5.28 23.87 3.53
C PRO A 120 -6.40 23.61 2.51
N LEU A 121 -6.62 22.34 2.16
CA LEU A 121 -7.65 21.93 1.20
C LEU A 121 -8.88 21.38 1.94
N GLU A 122 -10.06 21.92 1.64
CA GLU A 122 -11.34 21.35 2.07
C GLU A 122 -11.95 20.53 0.93
N ILE A 123 -12.06 19.21 1.12
CA ILE A 123 -12.64 18.27 0.15
C ILE A 123 -13.94 17.72 0.69
N ARG A 124 -14.95 17.62 -0.18
CA ARG A 124 -16.21 16.96 0.11
C ARG A 124 -16.36 15.74 -0.80
N ALA A 125 -16.68 14.60 -0.21
CA ALA A 125 -17.06 13.39 -0.94
C ALA A 125 -18.53 13.06 -0.70
N THR A 126 -19.26 12.77 -1.76
CA THR A 126 -20.70 12.48 -1.72
C THR A 126 -21.00 11.18 -2.44
N LEU A 127 -21.73 10.28 -1.78
CA LEU A 127 -22.18 8.99 -2.30
C LEU A 127 -23.62 8.70 -1.87
N GLY A 128 -24.58 8.95 -2.76
CA GLY A 128 -26.00 8.88 -2.44
C GLY A 128 -26.36 9.95 -1.40
N GLU A 129 -26.93 9.54 -0.27
CA GLU A 129 -27.25 10.43 0.86
C GLU A 129 -26.06 10.65 1.81
N ASN A 130 -24.98 9.87 1.67
CA ASN A 130 -23.81 10.01 2.53
C ASN A 130 -22.91 11.12 2.00
N GLN A 131 -22.52 12.02 2.91
CA GLN A 131 -21.55 13.07 2.64
C GLN A 131 -20.50 13.10 3.73
N GLN A 132 -19.25 13.29 3.35
CA GLN A 132 -18.13 13.46 4.27
C GLN A 132 -17.25 14.61 3.80
N GLU A 133 -16.85 15.47 4.73
CA GLU A 133 -15.88 16.52 4.49
C GLU A 133 -14.53 16.14 5.11
N PHE A 134 -13.46 16.55 4.44
CA PHE A 134 -12.07 16.32 4.80
C PHE A 134 -11.33 17.64 4.78
N LEU A 135 -10.63 17.95 5.86
CA LEU A 135 -9.65 19.03 5.90
C LEU A 135 -8.27 18.41 5.75
N LEU A 136 -7.58 18.77 4.68
CA LEU A 136 -6.24 18.30 4.37
C LEU A 136 -5.26 19.45 4.56
N GLU A 137 -4.23 19.24 5.36
CA GLU A 137 -3.16 20.20 5.57
C GLU A 137 -1.91 19.80 4.78
N ASN A 138 -1.03 20.77 4.49
CA ASN A 138 0.26 20.47 3.91
C ASN A 138 1.13 19.80 4.98
N GLY A 139 1.17 18.48 4.92
CA GLY A 139 1.78 17.65 5.93
C GLY A 139 3.02 16.90 5.44
N ASN A 140 3.56 16.07 6.33
CA ASN A 140 4.59 15.11 5.97
C ASN A 140 4.01 13.91 5.19
N ASN A 141 4.88 13.04 4.66
CA ASN A 141 4.47 11.87 3.87
C ASN A 141 3.49 10.93 4.59
N MET A 142 3.59 10.81 5.93
CA MET A 142 2.70 9.97 6.73
C MET A 142 1.29 10.58 6.82
N GLU A 143 1.21 11.88 7.02
CA GLU A 143 -0.06 12.62 7.05
C GLU A 143 -0.76 12.54 5.69
N LEU A 144 -0.03 12.78 4.60
CA LEU A 144 -0.55 12.66 3.24
C LEU A 144 -1.04 11.25 2.92
N LEU A 145 -0.27 10.21 3.30
CA LEU A 145 -0.71 8.82 3.16
C LEU A 145 -1.99 8.54 3.97
N SER A 146 -2.10 9.10 5.17
CA SER A 146 -3.30 8.95 6.01
C SER A 146 -4.53 9.59 5.35
N TYR A 147 -4.38 10.74 4.69
CA TYR A 147 -5.46 11.39 3.96
C TYR A 147 -5.89 10.57 2.75
N VAL A 148 -4.94 10.08 1.96
CA VAL A 148 -5.25 9.21 0.83
C VAL A 148 -6.02 7.96 1.28
N ARG A 149 -5.60 7.32 2.36
CA ARG A 149 -6.30 6.14 2.91
C ARG A 149 -7.73 6.47 3.36
N LYS A 150 -8.00 7.69 3.81
CA LYS A 150 -9.36 8.14 4.15
C LYS A 150 -10.21 8.40 2.89
N LEU A 151 -9.60 8.90 1.82
CA LEU A 151 -10.28 9.17 0.54
C LEU A 151 -10.52 7.89 -0.27
N GLU A 152 -9.64 6.90 -0.17
CA GLU A 152 -9.67 5.69 -0.98
C GLU A 152 -11.03 4.96 -0.98
N PRO A 153 -11.72 4.70 0.15
CA PRO A 153 -13.01 4.01 0.13
C PRO A 153 -14.09 4.76 -0.65
N TRP A 154 -13.97 6.08 -0.76
CA TRP A 154 -14.87 6.93 -1.54
C TRP A 154 -14.52 6.89 -3.03
N ILE A 155 -13.22 6.92 -3.35
CA ILE A 155 -12.71 6.77 -4.72
C ILE A 155 -13.10 5.40 -5.29
N ALA A 156 -12.95 4.33 -4.50
CA ALA A 156 -13.29 2.97 -4.90
C ALA A 156 -14.79 2.80 -5.24
N LYS A 157 -15.66 3.63 -4.64
CA LYS A 157 -17.11 3.63 -4.85
C LYS A 157 -17.60 4.67 -5.84
N ASP A 158 -16.68 5.29 -6.60
CA ASP A 158 -16.98 6.32 -7.59
C ASP A 158 -17.77 7.52 -7.03
N ALA A 159 -17.53 7.87 -5.77
CA ALA A 159 -18.13 9.04 -5.13
C ALA A 159 -17.88 10.32 -5.97
N ASN A 160 -18.74 11.31 -5.78
CA ASN A 160 -18.53 12.64 -6.34
C ASN A 160 -17.66 13.44 -5.40
N PHE A 161 -16.64 14.09 -5.94
CA PHE A 161 -15.70 14.89 -5.16
C PHE A 161 -15.83 16.35 -5.55
N GLU A 162 -15.84 17.19 -4.53
CA GLU A 162 -15.79 18.63 -4.68
C GLU A 162 -14.65 19.17 -3.82
N ILE A 163 -14.03 20.26 -4.26
CA ILE A 163 -13.03 21.00 -3.49
C ILE A 163 -13.50 22.44 -3.32
N LYS A 164 -13.19 23.02 -2.18
CA LYS A 164 -13.58 24.40 -1.88
C LYS A 164 -12.55 25.39 -2.43
N THR A 165 -13.02 26.37 -3.18
CA THR A 165 -12.24 27.52 -3.67
C THR A 165 -12.92 28.80 -3.25
N ASP A 166 -12.22 29.65 -2.49
CA ASP A 166 -12.73 30.87 -1.87
C ASP A 166 -13.99 30.66 -1.00
N SER A 167 -15.16 30.50 -1.61
CA SER A 167 -16.44 30.18 -0.95
C SER A 167 -17.36 29.30 -1.81
N THR A 168 -16.86 28.75 -2.91
CA THR A 168 -17.58 27.86 -3.82
C THR A 168 -17.03 26.45 -3.78
N TRP A 169 -17.91 25.48 -3.93
CA TRP A 169 -17.54 24.10 -4.17
C TRP A 169 -17.46 23.87 -5.67
N ILE A 170 -16.32 23.39 -6.15
CA ILE A 170 -16.11 23.02 -7.55
C ILE A 170 -15.91 21.51 -7.63
N SER A 171 -16.44 20.88 -8.67
CA SER A 171 -16.28 19.44 -8.86
C SER A 171 -14.84 19.13 -9.29
N ILE A 172 -14.25 18.10 -8.69
CA ILE A 172 -12.97 17.53 -9.12
C ILE A 172 -13.15 16.02 -9.38
N TRP A 173 -12.31 15.45 -10.24
CA TRP A 173 -12.34 14.02 -10.56
C TRP A 173 -13.71 13.53 -11.07
N ALA A 174 -14.39 14.39 -11.83
CA ALA A 174 -15.74 14.14 -12.29
C ALA A 174 -15.78 13.17 -13.48
N GLU A 175 -14.78 13.25 -14.36
CA GLU A 175 -14.81 12.50 -15.61
C GLU A 175 -14.48 11.01 -15.37
N PRO A 176 -15.12 10.06 -16.09
CA PRO A 176 -14.86 8.63 -15.91
C PRO A 176 -13.37 8.25 -16.03
N LYS A 177 -12.64 8.89 -16.96
CA LYS A 177 -11.20 8.65 -17.13
C LYS A 177 -10.37 9.14 -15.93
N GLU A 178 -10.82 10.18 -15.23
CA GLU A 178 -10.15 10.73 -14.04
C GLU A 178 -10.36 9.81 -12.84
N LYS A 179 -11.60 9.34 -12.65
CA LYS A 179 -11.91 8.34 -11.61
C LYS A 179 -11.08 7.07 -11.80
N GLU A 180 -10.97 6.59 -13.03
CA GLU A 180 -10.13 5.43 -13.35
C GLU A 180 -8.63 5.70 -13.16
N ALA A 181 -8.16 6.90 -13.52
CA ALA A 181 -6.79 7.34 -13.29
C ALA A 181 -6.44 7.35 -11.80
N LEU A 182 -7.34 7.85 -10.93
CA LEU A 182 -7.15 7.82 -9.48
C LEU A 182 -7.05 6.39 -8.96
N LYS A 183 -8.01 5.52 -9.32
CA LYS A 183 -8.02 4.11 -8.90
C LYS A 183 -6.73 3.41 -9.33
N THR A 184 -6.32 3.58 -10.59
CA THR A 184 -5.08 3.03 -11.13
C THR A 184 -3.86 3.55 -10.37
N THR A 185 -3.81 4.86 -10.08
CA THR A 185 -2.70 5.48 -9.35
C THR A 185 -2.58 4.95 -7.93
N LEU A 186 -3.71 4.77 -7.24
CA LEU A 186 -3.74 4.17 -5.90
C LEU A 186 -3.32 2.70 -5.92
N GLU A 187 -3.83 1.91 -6.88
CA GLU A 187 -3.43 0.50 -7.05
C GLU A 187 -1.91 0.39 -7.28
N ASP A 188 -1.39 1.17 -8.22
CA ASP A 188 0.03 1.17 -8.56
C ASP A 188 0.89 1.61 -7.37
N TYR A 189 0.45 2.62 -6.61
CA TYR A 189 1.13 3.07 -5.39
C TYR A 189 1.18 1.97 -4.32
N PHE A 190 0.03 1.40 -3.95
CA PHE A 190 -0.01 0.39 -2.88
C PHE A 190 0.73 -0.88 -3.26
N ARG A 191 0.80 -1.19 -4.56
CA ARG A 191 1.66 -2.26 -5.07
C ARG A 191 3.15 -1.91 -5.02
N LEU A 192 3.52 -0.67 -5.34
CA LEU A 192 4.90 -0.17 -5.24
C LEU A 192 5.47 -0.35 -3.82
N ILE A 193 4.67 -0.05 -2.79
CA ILE A 193 5.08 -0.19 -1.39
C ILE A 193 4.78 -1.58 -0.79
N ASN A 194 4.36 -2.55 -1.61
CA ASN A 194 4.06 -3.93 -1.21
C ASN A 194 2.95 -4.05 -0.14
N GLU A 195 2.02 -3.09 -0.07
CA GLU A 195 0.81 -3.21 0.74
C GLU A 195 -0.26 -4.06 0.06
N ARG A 196 -0.19 -4.19 -1.27
CA ARG A 196 -1.09 -5.02 -2.10
C ARG A 196 -0.28 -5.80 -3.13
N GLU A 197 -0.66 -7.06 -3.36
CA GLU A 197 -0.09 -7.94 -4.40
C GLU A 197 -0.97 -7.97 -5.65
#